data_AF-A0A4Q3SK92-F1
#
_entry.id   AF-A0A4Q3SK92-F1
#
_cell.length_a   1.000
_cell.length_b   1.000
_cell.length_c   1.000
_cell.angle_alpha   90.00
_cell.angle_beta   90.00
_cell.angle_gamma   90.00
#
_symmetry.space_group_name_H-M   'P 1'
#
loop_
_entity.id
_entity.type
_entity.pdbx_description
1 polymer ?
#
loop_
_entity_poly.entity_id
_entity_poly.type
_entity_poly.pdbx_seq_one_letter_code
_entity_poly.pdbx_strand_id
1 'polypeptide(L)'
;MADPELNLRALSSNEALTAWLAHLAHERRLSPRTLEAYGHIGRLYLAFIERHRGEPQSTADLGTISAAEVRAHLAERRSGDRPLNARSINQTLAAIRTFHGWLDRRCGVATP
;
A
#
# COMPACT_ATOMS: atom_id res chain seq x y z
N MET A 1 17.35 11.26 -11.64
CA MET A 1 16.90 12.64 -11.39
C MET A 1 15.43 12.52 -11.01
N ALA A 2 15.01 12.51 -9.75
CA ALA A 2 15.67 12.78 -8.47
C ALA A 2 15.14 11.78 -7.42
N ASP A 3 15.98 11.36 -6.48
CA ASP A 3 15.50 10.95 -5.15
C ASP A 3 16.49 11.54 -4.14
N PRO A 4 16.39 12.86 -3.90
CA PRO A 4 17.22 13.54 -2.93
C PRO A 4 16.58 13.25 -1.58
N GLU A 5 17.06 12.22 -0.87
CA GLU A 5 16.81 11.97 0.57
C GLU A 5 15.46 12.52 1.05
N LEU A 6 14.37 12.16 0.38
CA LEU A 6 13.06 12.53 0.88
C LEU A 6 12.98 11.82 2.21
N ASN A 7 12.75 12.55 3.30
CA ASN A 7 12.62 11.93 4.61
C ASN A 7 11.28 11.18 4.63
N LEU A 8 11.25 10.02 3.96
CA LEU A 8 10.06 9.23 3.69
C LEU A 8 9.37 8.84 4.99
N ARG A 9 10.12 8.77 6.11
CA ARG A 9 9.59 8.48 7.44
C ARG A 9 8.54 9.48 7.93
N ALA A 10 8.58 10.72 7.47
CA ALA A 10 7.65 11.78 7.89
C ALA A 10 6.47 11.99 6.92
N LEU A 11 6.42 11.27 5.80
CA LEU A 11 5.32 11.39 4.85
C LEU A 11 4.03 10.78 5.42
N SER A 12 2.90 11.35 5.03
CA SER A 12 1.60 10.70 5.18
C SER A 12 1.54 9.42 4.33
N SER A 13 0.65 8.50 4.73
CA SER A 13 0.38 7.26 4.00
C SER A 13 0.05 7.49 2.51
N ASN A 14 -0.71 8.55 2.20
CA ASN A 14 -1.11 8.91 0.83
C ASN A 14 0.04 9.46 -0.01
N GLU A 15 0.95 10.24 0.59
CA GLU A 15 2.16 10.69 -0.09
C GLU A 15 3.09 9.52 -0.39
N ALA A 16 3.24 8.58 0.55
CA ALA A 16 4.00 7.35 0.34
C ALA A 16 3.41 6.50 -0.79
N LEU A 17 2.09 6.38 -0.87
CA LEU A 17 1.41 5.69 -1.98
C LEU A 17 1.71 6.37 -3.32
N THR A 18 1.68 7.70 -3.36
CA THR A 18 1.94 8.47 -4.58
C THR A 18 3.39 8.29 -5.05
N ALA A 19 4.35 8.36 -4.13
CA ALA A 19 5.76 8.13 -4.41
C ALA A 19 6.01 6.70 -4.92
N TRP A 20 5.35 5.70 -4.33
CA TRP A 20 5.43 4.32 -4.79
C TRP A 20 4.88 4.13 -6.21
N LEU A 21 3.73 4.72 -6.54
CA LEU A 21 3.15 4.63 -7.89
C LEU A 21 4.05 5.31 -8.93
N ALA A 22 4.65 6.46 -8.59
CA ALA A 22 5.64 7.12 -9.44
C ALA A 22 6.87 6.23 -9.68
N HIS A 23 7.38 5.58 -8.63
CA HIS A 23 8.46 4.60 -8.75
C HIS A 23 8.08 3.44 -9.67
N LEU A 24 6.87 2.88 -9.54
CA LEU A 24 6.41 1.80 -10.41
C LEU A 24 6.27 2.23 -11.88
N ALA A 25 5.87 3.47 -12.13
CA ALA A 25 5.75 4.03 -13.46
C ALA A 25 7.12 4.22 -14.13
N HIS A 26 8.09 4.76 -13.40
CA HIS A 26 9.39 5.15 -13.97
C HIS A 26 10.41 4.01 -13.95
N GLU A 27 10.57 3.32 -12.83
CA GLU A 27 11.63 2.33 -12.65
C GLU A 27 11.20 0.94 -13.11
N ARG A 28 9.93 0.57 -12.86
CA ARG A 28 9.38 -0.75 -13.25
C ARG A 28 8.62 -0.72 -14.57
N ARG A 29 8.29 0.46 -15.10
CA ARG A 29 7.52 0.68 -16.33
C ARG A 29 6.26 -0.18 -16.39
N LEU A 30 5.55 -0.28 -15.26
CA LEU A 30 4.28 -1.00 -15.24
C LEU A 30 3.26 -0.30 -16.14
N SER A 31 2.35 -1.10 -16.73
CA SER A 31 1.33 -0.56 -17.62
C SER A 31 0.43 0.45 -16.87
N PRO A 32 -0.11 1.48 -17.56
CA PRO A 32 -1.04 2.43 -16.94
C PRO A 32 -2.20 1.76 -16.21
N ARG A 33 -2.76 0.71 -16.81
CA ARG A 33 -3.84 -0.10 -16.21
C ARG A 33 -3.43 -0.76 -14.88
N THR A 34 -2.19 -1.22 -14.78
CA THR A 34 -1.67 -1.80 -13.53
C THR A 34 -1.49 -0.73 -12.46
N LEU A 35 -0.98 0.46 -12.83
CA LEU A 35 -0.83 1.60 -11.92
C LEU A 35 -2.18 2.08 -11.38
N GLU A 36 -3.19 2.18 -12.25
CA GLU A 36 -4.56 2.52 -11.84
C GLU A 36 -5.13 1.50 -10.85
N ALA A 37 -4.99 0.21 -11.16
CA ALA A 37 -5.44 -0.87 -10.27
C ALA A 37 -4.73 -0.81 -8.92
N TYR A 38 -3.41 -0.65 -8.92
CA TYR A 38 -2.60 -0.59 -7.70
C TYR A 38 -2.91 0.66 -6.88
N GLY A 39 -3.10 1.80 -7.53
CA GLY A 39 -3.51 3.04 -6.86
C GLY A 39 -4.90 2.94 -6.24
N HIS A 40 -5.85 2.31 -6.93
CA HIS A 40 -7.18 2.05 -6.37
C HIS A 40 -7.10 1.13 -5.14
N ILE A 41 -6.37 0.01 -5.26
CA ILE A 41 -6.15 -0.92 -4.15
C ILE A 41 -5.47 -0.22 -2.98
N GLY A 42 -4.41 0.53 -3.23
CA GLY A 42 -3.64 1.21 -2.20
C GLY A 42 -4.49 2.19 -1.40
N ARG A 43 -5.31 3.00 -2.07
CA ARG A 43 -6.23 3.94 -1.39
C ARG A 43 -7.24 3.22 -0.49
N LEU A 44 -7.83 2.12 -0.96
CA LEU A 44 -8.78 1.35 -0.16
C LEU A 44 -8.11 0.70 1.06
N TYR A 45 -6.89 0.20 0.88
CA TYR A 45 -6.10 -0.39 1.95
C TYR A 45 -5.72 0.63 3.02
N LEU A 46 -5.21 1.81 2.62
CA LEU A 46 -4.86 2.88 3.57
C LEU A 46 -6.09 3.36 4.35
N ALA A 47 -7.20 3.60 3.64
CA ALA A 47 -8.45 3.98 4.30
C ALA A 47 -8.94 2.90 5.27
N PHE A 48 -8.75 1.61 4.96
CA PHE A 48 -9.07 0.53 5.90
C PHE A 48 -8.22 0.61 7.15
N ILE A 49 -6.89 0.77 7.03
CA ILE A 49 -5.98 0.82 8.18
C ILE A 49 -6.29 2.05 9.05
N GLU A 50 -6.51 3.22 8.45
CA GLU A 50 -6.89 4.44 9.18
C GLU A 50 -8.19 4.24 9.97
N ARG A 51 -9.22 3.63 9.37
CA ARG A 51 -10.46 3.29 10.08
C ARG A 51 -10.24 2.23 11.17
N HIS A 52 -9.39 1.23 10.90
CA HIS A 52 -9.14 0.12 11.81
C HIS A 52 -8.36 0.54 13.06
N ARG A 53 -7.40 1.45 12.90
CA ARG A 53 -6.57 2.00 13.99
C ARG A 53 -7.18 3.25 14.63
N GLY A 54 -8.09 3.94 13.93
CA GLY A 54 -8.79 5.12 14.44
C GLY A 54 -7.97 6.42 14.33
N GLU A 55 -6.89 6.43 13.55
CA GLU A 55 -6.00 7.59 13.42
C GLU A 55 -5.38 7.67 12.01
N PRO A 56 -5.02 8.89 11.53
CA PRO A 56 -4.25 9.06 10.30
C PRO A 56 -2.91 8.33 10.39
N GLN A 57 -2.50 7.70 9.28
CA GLN A 57 -1.26 6.93 9.27
C GLN A 57 -0.10 7.70 8.62
N SER A 58 1.06 7.66 9.26
CA SER A 58 2.34 8.06 8.68
C SER A 58 3.05 6.87 8.04
N THR A 59 4.11 7.14 7.29
CA THR A 59 4.95 6.10 6.68
C THR A 59 5.64 5.22 7.71
N ALA A 60 5.98 5.77 8.89
CA ALA A 60 6.50 4.97 9.99
C ALA A 60 5.46 3.96 10.51
N ASP A 61 4.20 4.39 10.64
CA ASP A 61 3.10 3.53 11.11
C ASP A 61 2.79 2.41 10.12
N LEU A 62 2.98 2.67 8.82
CA LEU A 62 2.73 1.66 7.79
C LEU A 62 3.60 0.42 7.98
N GLY A 63 4.88 0.56 8.36
CA GLY A 63 5.69 -0.63 8.58
C GLY A 63 5.58 -1.24 9.98
N THR A 64 4.66 -0.75 10.82
CA THR A 64 4.22 -1.49 12.02
C THR A 64 2.95 -2.31 11.76
N ILE A 65 2.38 -2.22 10.56
CA ILE A 65 1.20 -3.00 10.18
C ILE A 65 1.51 -4.48 10.29
N SER A 66 0.70 -5.22 11.02
CA SER A 66 0.86 -6.66 11.21
C SER A 66 0.28 -7.46 10.05
N ALA A 67 0.75 -8.71 9.90
CA ALA A 67 0.13 -9.67 8.99
C ALA A 67 -1.35 -9.94 9.33
N ALA A 68 -1.77 -9.76 10.59
CA ALA A 68 -3.16 -9.91 11.01
C ALA A 68 -4.05 -8.81 10.43
N GLU A 69 -3.59 -7.56 10.45
CA GLU A 69 -4.30 -6.41 9.86
C GLU A 69 -4.41 -6.55 8.33
N VAL A 70 -3.36 -7.04 7.66
CA VAL A 70 -3.43 -7.36 6.22
C VAL A 70 -4.50 -8.42 5.95
N ARG A 71 -4.56 -9.48 6.77
CA ARG A 71 -5.60 -10.52 6.64
C ARG A 71 -6.99 -9.97 6.92
N ALA A 72 -7.15 -9.07 7.89
CA ALA A 72 -8.42 -8.42 8.20
C ALA A 72 -8.92 -7.59 7.01
N HIS A 73 -8.04 -6.83 6.35
CA HIS A 73 -8.39 -6.13 5.12
C HIS A 73 -8.85 -7.09 4.01
N LEU A 74 -8.09 -8.17 3.76
CA LEU A 74 -8.46 -9.14 2.72
C LEU A 74 -9.78 -9.86 3.03
N ALA A 75 -10.08 -10.10 4.32
CA ALA A 75 -11.37 -10.64 4.76
C ALA A 75 -12.51 -9.65 4.47
N GLU A 76 -12.35 -8.37 4.80
CA GLU A 76 -13.31 -7.30 4.48
C GLU A 76 -13.55 -7.21 2.96
N ARG A 77 -12.49 -7.31 2.14
CA ARG A 77 -12.63 -7.28 0.67
C ARG A 77 -13.29 -8.53 0.09
N ARG A 78 -13.29 -9.64 0.82
CA ARG A 78 -13.90 -10.91 0.42
C ARG A 78 -15.34 -11.05 0.94
N SER A 79 -15.74 -10.17 1.85
CA SER A 79 -17.11 -10.03 2.36
C SER A 79 -17.69 -8.65 2.00
N GLY A 80 -18.89 -8.32 2.50
CA GLY A 80 -19.57 -7.05 2.23
C GLY A 80 -20.42 -7.03 0.95
N ASP A 81 -20.91 -5.85 0.59
CA ASP A 81 -21.93 -5.66 -0.46
C ASP A 81 -21.44 -6.04 -1.86
N ARG A 82 -20.12 -5.92 -2.10
CA ARG A 82 -19.49 -6.25 -3.38
C ARG A 82 -18.19 -7.03 -3.16
N PRO A 83 -18.27 -8.34 -2.89
CA PRO A 83 -17.11 -9.15 -2.58
C PRO A 83 -16.21 -9.30 -3.81
N LEU A 84 -14.89 -9.25 -3.58
CA LEU A 84 -13.91 -9.50 -4.63
C LEU A 84 -13.78 -10.99 -4.94
N ASN A 85 -13.63 -11.31 -6.23
CA ASN A 85 -13.28 -12.66 -6.67
C ASN A 85 -11.82 -13.01 -6.30
N ALA A 86 -11.47 -14.30 -6.39
CA ALA A 86 -10.15 -14.81 -6.02
C ALA A 86 -9.00 -14.11 -6.77
N ARG A 87 -9.17 -13.82 -8.06
CA ARG A 87 -8.16 -13.10 -8.86
C ARG A 87 -7.91 -11.70 -8.33
N SER A 88 -8.97 -10.99 -7.98
CA SER A 88 -8.88 -9.62 -7.46
C SER A 88 -8.28 -9.58 -6.06
N ILE A 89 -8.62 -10.56 -5.20
CA ILE A 89 -7.96 -10.73 -3.90
C ILE A 89 -6.46 -10.96 -4.05
N ASN A 90 -6.05 -11.82 -4.97
CA ASN A 90 -4.63 -12.07 -5.23
C ASN A 90 -3.93 -10.80 -5.77
N GLN A 91 -4.59 -10.02 -6.62
CA GLN A 91 -4.06 -8.74 -7.09
C GLN A 91 -3.93 -7.72 -5.94
N THR A 92 -4.91 -7.66 -5.04
CA THR A 92 -4.86 -6.84 -3.83
C THR A 92 -3.67 -7.20 -2.96
N LEU A 93 -3.47 -8.50 -2.67
CA LEU A 93 -2.33 -8.97 -1.89
C LEU A 93 -0.99 -8.65 -2.57
N ALA A 94 -0.90 -8.80 -3.90
CA ALA A 94 0.31 -8.47 -4.65
C ALA A 94 0.65 -6.97 -4.56
N ALA A 95 -0.34 -6.08 -4.70
CA ALA A 95 -0.16 -4.65 -4.54
C ALA A 95 0.31 -4.30 -3.11
N ILE A 96 -0.32 -4.85 -2.08
CA ILE A 96 0.06 -4.63 -0.67
C ILE A 96 1.51 -5.07 -0.43
N ARG A 97 1.89 -6.28 -0.85
CA ARG A 97 3.25 -6.82 -0.66
C ARG A 97 4.31 -5.97 -1.37
N THR A 98 4.02 -5.53 -2.60
CA THR A 98 4.98 -4.73 -3.37
C THR A 98 5.09 -3.30 -2.86
N PHE A 99 4.02 -2.75 -2.27
CA PHE A 99 4.05 -1.48 -1.56
C PHE A 99 4.89 -1.56 -0.28
N HIS A 100 4.60 -2.52 0.60
CA HIS A 100 5.36 -2.73 1.84
C HIS A 100 6.84 -3.07 1.58
N GLY A 101 7.14 -3.90 0.58
CA GLY A 101 8.52 -4.17 0.20
C GLY A 101 9.24 -2.95 -0.39
N TRP A 102 8.53 -1.96 -0.94
CA TRP A 102 9.12 -0.68 -1.34
C TRP A 102 9.37 0.23 -0.14
N LEU A 103 8.43 0.26 0.83
CA LEU A 103 8.58 0.99 2.09
C LEU A 103 9.78 0.48 2.90
N ASP A 104 9.93 -0.83 3.07
CA ASP A 104 11.04 -1.44 3.82
C ASP A 104 12.41 -1.01 3.27
N ARG A 105 12.60 -1.15 1.95
CA ARG A 105 13.86 -0.79 1.26
C ARG A 105 14.23 0.69 1.37
N ARG A 106 13.28 1.59 1.56
CA ARG A 106 13.50 3.05 1.48
C ARG A 106 13.27 3.80 2.79
N CYS A 107 12.55 3.21 3.73
CA CYS A 107 12.19 3.83 5.00
C CYS A 107 12.78 3.06 6.20
N GLY A 108 13.34 1.86 5.96
CA GLY A 108 13.91 0.99 6.98
C GLY A 108 12.86 0.51 7.98
N VAL A 109 11.67 0.14 7.49
CA VAL A 109 10.57 -0.34 8.32
C VAL A 109 10.32 -1.81 8.01
N ALA A 110 10.52 -2.66 9.01
CA ALA A 110 10.48 -4.11 8.86
C ALA A 110 9.12 -4.59 8.31
N THR A 111 9.12 -5.29 7.18
CA THR A 111 7.91 -5.90 6.63
C THR A 111 7.43 -7.10 7.45
N PRO A 112 6.10 -7.34 7.58
CA PRO A 112 5.52 -8.58 8.09
C PRO A 112 5.67 -9.79 7.16
#